data_AF-A0A7W0MDY5-F1
#
_entry.id   AF-A0A7W0MDY5-F1
#
_cell.length_a   1.000
_cell.length_b   1.000
_cell.length_c   1.000
_cell.angle_alpha   90.00
_cell.angle_beta   90.00
_cell.angle_gamma   90.00
#
_symmetry.space_group_name_H-M   'P 1'
#
loop_
_entity.id
_entity.type
_entity.pdbx_description
1 polymer ?
#
loop_
_entity_poly.entity_id
_entity_poly.type
_entity_poly.pdbx_seq_one_letter_code
_entity_poly.pdbx_strand_id
1 'polypeptide(L)' 'MRISQCGLRYTSRRKVTDIKLGDELKMIARQYLRFGYRRAHALLQRDGQQINHKRVYQVWKLMGLTLPHRRPRK' A
#
# COMPACT_ATOMS: atom_id res chain seq x y z
N MET A 1 6.43 -17.14 -40.21
CA MET A 1 5.85 -15.78 -40.23
C MET A 1 6.35 -15.05 -38.98
N ARG A 2 7.28 -14.09 -39.13
CA ARG A 2 8.02 -13.48 -38.02
C ARG A 2 7.37 -12.13 -37.70
N ILE A 3 6.57 -12.07 -36.65
CA ILE A 3 5.88 -10.82 -36.27
C ILE A 3 6.90 -9.93 -35.55
N SER A 4 7.29 -8.82 -36.19
CA SER A 4 8.14 -7.79 -35.60
C SER A 4 7.39 -7.09 -34.46
N GLN A 5 7.80 -7.35 -33.22
CA GLN A 5 7.22 -6.76 -32.01
C GLN A 5 7.91 -5.43 -31.68
N CYS A 6 7.59 -4.35 -32.39
CA CYS A 6 7.97 -2.99 -32.00
C CYS A 6 6.90 -2.41 -31.08
N GLY A 7 6.79 -2.92 -29.85
CA GLY A 7 5.84 -2.44 -28.84
C GLY A 7 6.56 -1.80 -27.67
N LEU A 8 6.48 -0.47 -27.54
CA LEU A 8 6.90 0.24 -26.34
C LEU A 8 6.05 -0.24 -25.15
N ARG A 9 6.67 -0.96 -24.21
CA ARG A 9 6.00 -1.38 -22.98
C ARG A 9 5.95 -0.20 -22.00
N TYR A 10 4.75 0.26 -21.67
CA TYR A 10 4.58 1.21 -20.59
C TYR A 10 5.06 0.60 -19.27
N THR A 11 6.10 1.19 -18.68
CA THR A 11 6.58 0.82 -17.35
C THR A 11 6.12 1.87 -16.35
N SER A 12 5.35 1.44 -15.35
CA SER A 12 4.90 2.34 -14.29
C SER A 12 6.09 2.82 -13.45
N ARG A 13 6.36 4.13 -13.44
CA ARG A 13 7.46 4.76 -12.69
C ARG A 13 7.27 4.78 -11.17
N ARG A 14 6.21 4.14 -10.65
CA ARG A 14 5.70 4.30 -9.28
C ARG A 14 6.52 3.58 -8.20
N LYS A 15 7.34 2.57 -8.57
CA LYS A 15 8.04 1.68 -7.62
C LYS A 15 8.83 2.38 -6.52
N VAL A 16 9.58 3.44 -6.83
CA VAL A 16 10.45 4.12 -5.84
C VAL A 16 9.64 4.83 -4.74
N THR A 17 8.52 5.44 -5.12
CA THR A 17 7.67 6.15 -4.15
C THR A 17 6.83 5.19 -3.29
N ASP A 18 6.54 3.99 -3.80
CA ASP A 18 5.84 2.96 -3.03
C ASP A 18 6.73 2.32 -1.94
N ILE A 19 8.06 2.30 -2.13
CA ILE A 19 9.00 1.79 -1.10
C ILE A 19 8.96 2.70 0.14
N LYS A 20 9.13 4.02 -0.04
CA LYS A 20 9.10 4.98 1.07
C LYS A 20 7.77 4.97 1.83
N LEU A 21 6.65 5.02 1.08
CA LEU A 21 5.32 4.93 1.66
C LEU A 21 5.13 3.61 2.42
N GLY A 22 5.69 2.53 1.89
CA GLY A 22 5.68 1.23 2.51
C GLY A 22 6.35 1.21 3.88
N ASP A 23 7.56 1.77 4.00
CA ASP A 23 8.28 1.83 5.27
C ASP A 23 7.54 2.66 6.32
N GLU A 24 6.95 3.80 5.93
CA GLU A 24 6.10 4.62 6.81
C GLU A 24 4.87 3.84 7.29
N LEU A 25 4.15 3.17 6.39
CA LEU A 25 3.00 2.34 6.75
C LEU A 25 3.39 1.20 7.68
N LYS A 26 4.59 0.62 7.50
CA LYS A 26 5.13 -0.42 8.38
C LYS A 26 5.44 0.11 9.77
N MET A 27 5.97 1.33 9.89
CA MET A 27 6.16 2.01 11.18
C MET A 27 4.82 2.25 11.89
N ILE A 28 3.82 2.77 11.16
CA ILE A 28 2.47 2.98 11.71
C ILE A 28 1.85 1.66 12.16
N ALA A 29 1.96 0.60 11.36
CA ALA A 29 1.41 -0.71 11.70
C ALA A 29 2.09 -1.34 12.94
N ARG A 30 3.39 -1.10 13.12
CA ARG A 30 4.13 -1.51 14.32
C ARG A 30 3.68 -0.75 15.56
N GLN A 31 3.46 0.56 15.45
CA GLN A 31 3.00 1.38 16.57
C GLN A 31 1.52 1.12 16.92
N TYR A 32 0.68 0.86 15.92
CA TYR A 32 -0.76 0.68 16.07
C TYR A 32 -1.24 -0.64 15.44
N LEU A 33 -1.01 -1.77 16.12
CA LEU A 33 -1.34 -3.11 15.57
C LEU A 33 -2.80 -3.26 15.09
N ARG A 34 -3.77 -2.60 15.74
CA ARG A 34 -5.20 -2.74 15.40
C ARG A 34 -5.65 -1.81 14.28
N PHE A 35 -4.75 -1.01 13.71
CA PHE A 35 -5.11 -0.08 12.65
C PHE A 35 -5.19 -0.80 11.32
N GLY A 36 -6.18 -0.41 10.52
CA GLY A 36 -6.24 -0.75 9.10
C GLY A 36 -5.80 0.43 8.25
N TYR A 37 -5.70 0.19 6.94
CA TYR A 37 -5.24 1.19 5.96
C TYR A 37 -5.99 2.54 6.04
N ARG A 38 -7.27 2.54 6.41
CA ARG A 38 -8.06 3.79 6.57
C ARG A 38 -7.57 4.67 7.71
N ARG A 39 -7.22 4.08 8.85
CA ARG A 39 -6.69 4.83 10.00
C ARG A 39 -5.24 5.26 9.77
N ALA A 40 -4.44 4.41 9.12
CA ALA A 40 -3.11 4.79 8.70
C ALA A 40 -3.14 5.95 7.69
N HIS A 41 -4.04 5.92 6.71
CA HIS A 41 -4.24 7.03 5.76
C HIS A 41 -4.62 8.34 6.46
N ALA A 42 -5.51 8.30 7.46
CA ALA A 42 -5.85 9.48 8.24
C ALA A 42 -4.65 10.05 9.03
N LEU A 43 -3.76 9.20 9.54
CA LEU A 43 -2.51 9.65 10.18
C LEU A 43 -1.58 10.31 9.17
N LEU A 44 -1.37 9.70 8.01
CA LEU A 44 -0.55 10.29 6.95
C LEU A 44 -1.12 11.64 6.47
N GLN A 45 -2.45 11.76 6.40
CA GLN A 45 -3.10 13.02 6.03
C GLN A 45 -2.91 14.10 7.10
N ARG A 46 -2.91 13.74 8.39
CA ARG A 46 -2.61 14.67 9.49
C ARG A 46 -1.16 15.13 9.47
N ASP A 47 -0.25 14.27 9.03
CA ASP A 47 1.16 14.59 8.80
C ASP A 47 1.38 15.48 7.55
N GLY A 48 0.31 15.83 6.84
CA GLY A 48 0.35 16.69 5.66
C GLY A 48 0.61 15.94 4.34
N GLN A 49 0.70 14.62 4.35
CA GLN A 49 0.88 13.84 3.13
C GLN A 49 -0.42 13.71 2.33
N GLN A 50 -0.42 14.26 1.11
CA GLN A 50 -1.55 14.15 0.19
C GLN A 50 -1.49 12.87 -0.64
N ILE A 51 -1.70 11.72 0.01
CA ILE A 51 -1.71 10.40 -0.64
C ILE A 51 -3.14 9.91 -0.80
N ASN A 52 -3.47 9.38 -1.97
CA ASN A 52 -4.77 8.78 -2.22
C ASN A 52 -4.96 7.51 -1.37
N HIS A 53 -6.08 7.40 -0.66
CA HIS A 53 -6.44 6.23 0.16
C HIS A 53 -6.39 4.90 -0.62
N LYS A 54 -6.68 4.90 -1.93
CA LYS A 54 -6.56 3.69 -2.78
C LYS A 54 -5.13 3.19 -2.88
N ARG A 55 -4.17 4.11 -2.93
CA ARG A 55 -2.75 3.79 -2.99
C ARG A 55 -2.26 3.20 -1.67
N VAL A 56 -2.65 3.82 -0.55
CA VAL A 56 -2.37 3.29 0.79
C VAL A 56 -2.92 1.87 0.92
N TYR A 57 -4.15 1.62 0.48
CA TYR A 57 -4.73 0.28 0.48
C TYR A 57 -3.93 -0.74 -0.35
N GLN A 58 -3.49 -0.37 -1.57
CA GLN A 58 -2.70 -1.26 -2.41
C GLN A 58 -1.37 -1.63 -1.75
N VAL A 59 -0.62 -0.63 -1.25
CA VAL A 59 0.65 -0.87 -0.55
C VAL A 59 0.43 -1.70 0.72
N TRP A 60 -0.60 -1.39 1.50
CA TRP A 60 -0.98 -2.14 2.71
C TRP A 60 -1.26 -3.62 2.42
N LYS A 61 -1.99 -3.90 1.34
CA LYS A 61 -2.30 -5.27 0.90
C LYS A 61 -1.04 -5.99 0.40
N LEU A 62 -0.21 -5.32 -0.39
CA LEU A 62 1.06 -5.88 -0.90
C LEU A 62 2.02 -6.22 0.24
N MET A 63 2.01 -5.44 1.32
CA MET A 63 2.84 -5.67 2.51
C MET A 63 2.27 -6.70 3.49
N GLY A 64 1.05 -7.22 3.25
CA GLY A 64 0.44 -8.21 4.14
C GLY A 64 0.08 -7.66 5.52
N LEU A 65 -0.10 -6.34 5.67
CA LEU A 65 -0.41 -5.69 6.96
C LEU A 65 -1.89 -5.86 7.36
N THR A 66 -2.64 -6.70 6.67
CA THR A 66 -4.05 -6.96 6.98
C THR A 66 -4.15 -7.91 8.16
N LEU A 67 -4.91 -7.51 9.19
CA LEU A 67 -5.15 -8.38 10.33
C LEU A 67 -5.96 -9.62 9.93
N PRO A 68 -5.64 -10.79 10.51
CA PRO A 68 -6.44 -11.98 10.30
C PRO A 68 -7.87 -11.76 10.81
N HIS A 69 -8.84 -12.31 10.09
CA HIS A 69 -10.23 -12.28 10.54
C HIS A 69 -10.34 -13.05 11.86
N ARG A 70 -11.03 -12.46 12.86
CA ARG A 70 -11.29 -13.16 14.13
C ARG A 70 -12.19 -14.35 13.84
N ARG A 71 -11.80 -15.55 14.27
CA ARG A 71 -12.67 -16.72 14.20
C ARG A 71 -13.91 -16.47 15.08
N PRO A 72 -15.13 -16.79 14.61
CA PRO A 72 -16.32 -16.74 15.44
C PRO A 72 -16.15 -17.72 16.61
N ARG A 73 -16.60 -17.33 17.80
CA ARG A 73 -16.65 -18.24 18.96
C ARG A 73 -17.81 -19.22 18.75
N LYS A 74 -17.52 -20.51 18.90
CA LYS A 74 -18.50 -21.60 18.81
C LYS A 74 -19.30 -21.70 20.11
#